data_AF-A0A9P6G475-F1
#
_entry.id   AF-A0A9P6G475-F1
#
_cell.length_a   1.000
_cell.length_b   1.000
_cell.length_c   1.000
_cell.angle_alpha   90.00
_cell.angle_beta   90.00
_cell.angle_gamma   90.00
#
_symmetry.space_group_name_H-M   'P 1'
#
loop_
_entity.id
_entity.type
_entity.pdbx_description
1 polymer ?
#
loop_
_entity_poly.entity_id
_entity_poly.type
_entity_poly.pdbx_seq_one_letter_code
_entity_poly.pdbx_strand_id
1 'polypeptide(L)'
;MRLLNIATDGRLRWAKEYIGNEKVPDYAILSHTWGEQEVIFDDLKNLDSAEDIGAKSKAGWDKIRFCAQQTKRDGLDHFWVDTCCIDKANNTELSEAINSMFRWYQNAKKCYVYLSDVENSTVDGEGESAFKRSRWFTRGWTLQELLAPKSVEFFSTQGARLGDKGSLEPIIRDVTGIPLDALAGSDLSEFDVAERFSWAEDRQTTREEDGAYCLLGIFGIYMSPIYGEGKDDAIKRLQKKIHEAAEDVASVSGGKSKSHNRGQEERLGKICSWLSAPDPSTNYHKAHKQRQAETGLWLLDGHKFTEWKERVGSRLWLYGIPGCGKTVLSSTIIEHLLQQCNGDTRTVTAYFYFDFNDTQKQDPDLMLRSLLTFVLLLLPYY
;
A
#
# COMPACT_ATOMS: atom_id res chain seq x y z
N MET A 1 6.51 8.83 -7.95
CA MET A 1 5.09 9.21 -8.16
C MET A 1 4.94 9.71 -9.58
N ARG A 2 3.93 9.21 -10.30
CA ARG A 2 3.63 9.61 -11.69
C ARG A 2 2.33 10.40 -11.74
N LEU A 3 2.28 11.47 -12.53
CA LEU A 3 1.12 12.34 -12.69
C LEU A 3 0.70 12.40 -14.16
N LEU A 4 -0.57 12.67 -14.40
CA LEU A 4 -1.12 12.99 -15.71
C LEU A 4 -1.37 14.48 -15.83
N ASN A 5 -1.35 15.01 -17.05
CA ASN A 5 -1.82 16.35 -17.37
C ASN A 5 -2.66 16.36 -18.67
N ILE A 6 -3.45 17.43 -18.85
CA ILE A 6 -4.07 17.72 -20.16
C ILE A 6 -3.17 18.73 -20.88
N ALA A 7 -2.59 18.32 -22.00
CA ALA A 7 -1.82 19.21 -22.86
C ALA A 7 -2.72 20.28 -23.53
N THR A 8 -2.10 21.30 -24.12
CA THR A 8 -2.81 22.41 -24.77
C THR A 8 -3.70 21.96 -25.93
N ASP A 9 -3.40 20.82 -26.54
CA ASP A 9 -4.20 20.17 -27.60
C ASP A 9 -5.40 19.36 -27.06
N GLY A 10 -5.61 19.36 -25.74
CA GLY A 10 -6.69 18.63 -25.08
C GLY A 10 -6.41 17.14 -24.86
N ARG A 11 -5.22 16.64 -25.21
CA ARG A 11 -4.84 15.23 -25.01
C ARG A 11 -4.24 15.00 -23.62
N LEU A 12 -4.43 13.79 -23.10
CA LEU A 12 -3.77 13.35 -21.88
C LEU A 12 -2.31 13.01 -22.16
N ARG A 13 -1.41 13.39 -21.27
CA ARG A 13 0.00 13.01 -21.32
C ARG A 13 0.52 12.68 -19.93
N TRP A 14 1.62 11.93 -19.90
CA TRP A 14 2.40 11.76 -18.68
C TRP A 14 3.16 13.04 -18.37
N ALA A 15 3.09 13.48 -17.13
CA ALA A 15 4.12 14.36 -16.58
C ALA A 15 5.40 13.55 -16.33
N LYS A 16 6.50 14.24 -16.03
CA LYS A 16 7.71 13.54 -15.58
C LYS A 16 7.41 12.72 -14.33
N GLU A 17 8.12 11.61 -14.16
CA GLU A 17 8.10 10.87 -12.92
C GLU A 17 8.90 11.61 -11.83
N TYR A 18 8.32 11.72 -10.64
CA TYR A 18 8.94 12.38 -9.49
C TYR A 18 9.50 11.31 -8.55
N ILE A 19 10.83 11.29 -8.39
CA ILE A 19 11.57 10.26 -7.63
C ILE A 19 12.18 10.88 -6.36
N GLY A 20 12.19 10.14 -5.26
CA GLY A 20 12.85 10.54 -4.01
C GLY A 20 12.31 11.86 -3.43
N ASN A 21 13.20 12.84 -3.24
CA ASN A 21 12.87 14.14 -2.65
C ASN A 21 12.53 15.22 -3.68
N GLU A 22 12.26 14.84 -4.93
CA GLU A 22 11.83 15.80 -5.94
C GLU A 22 10.54 16.51 -5.53
N LYS A 23 10.50 17.83 -5.75
CA LYS A 23 9.31 18.62 -5.49
C LYS A 23 8.22 18.25 -6.50
N VAL A 24 7.19 17.58 -6.00
CA VAL A 24 5.95 17.30 -6.75
C VAL A 24 5.19 18.63 -6.94
N PRO A 25 4.71 18.95 -8.15
CA PRO A 25 3.90 20.16 -8.39
C PRO A 25 2.55 20.05 -7.68
N ASP A 26 1.77 21.12 -7.70
CA ASP A 26 0.38 21.04 -7.25
C ASP A 26 -0.44 20.14 -8.18
N TYR A 27 -1.21 19.22 -7.59
CA TYR A 27 -2.03 18.25 -8.32
C TYR A 27 -3.40 18.04 -7.65
N ALA A 28 -4.36 17.61 -8.47
CA ALA A 28 -5.60 17.01 -8.00
C ALA A 28 -5.48 15.49 -7.92
N ILE A 29 -6.29 14.85 -7.08
CA ILE A 29 -6.30 13.40 -6.91
C ILE A 29 -7.72 12.86 -7.06
N LEU A 30 -7.88 11.76 -7.78
CA LEU A 30 -9.17 11.10 -7.96
C LEU A 30 -9.36 10.01 -6.91
N SER A 31 -10.43 10.14 -6.12
CA SER A 31 -10.96 9.08 -5.27
C SER A 31 -12.19 8.48 -5.94
N HIS A 32 -12.23 7.16 -6.09
CA HIS A 32 -13.33 6.50 -6.79
C HIS A 32 -13.42 5.03 -6.39
N THR A 33 -14.58 4.42 -6.65
CA THR A 33 -14.72 2.97 -6.54
C THR A 33 -14.41 2.31 -7.88
N TRP A 34 -13.68 1.20 -7.85
CA TRP A 34 -13.41 0.44 -9.06
C TRP A 34 -14.69 -0.26 -9.54
N GLY A 35 -14.90 -0.20 -10.85
CA GLY A 35 -16.03 -0.83 -11.54
C GLY A 35 -15.54 -1.74 -12.67
N GLU A 36 -16.41 -1.96 -13.65
CA GLU A 36 -16.07 -2.75 -14.82
C GLU A 36 -15.12 -1.97 -15.74
N GLN A 37 -14.13 -2.66 -16.30
CA GLN A 37 -13.19 -2.11 -17.28
C GLN A 37 -12.50 -0.82 -16.81
N GLU A 38 -11.74 -0.91 -15.72
CA GLU A 38 -10.88 0.20 -15.31
C GLU A 38 -9.76 0.45 -16.33
N VAL A 39 -9.39 1.72 -16.46
CA VAL A 39 -8.20 2.12 -17.21
C VAL A 39 -7.00 1.94 -16.30
N ILE A 40 -6.10 1.05 -16.67
CA ILE A 40 -4.90 0.70 -15.91
C ILE A 40 -3.65 1.33 -16.53
N PHE A 41 -2.53 1.25 -15.82
CA PHE A 41 -1.25 1.80 -16.29
C PHE A 41 -0.88 1.32 -17.70
N ASP A 42 -1.05 0.03 -17.96
CA ASP A 42 -0.73 -0.59 -19.24
C ASP A 42 -1.55 -0.04 -20.42
N ASP A 43 -2.77 0.45 -20.17
CA ASP A 43 -3.59 1.08 -21.22
C ASP A 43 -3.05 2.46 -21.63
N LEU A 44 -2.34 3.12 -20.72
CA LEU A 44 -1.84 4.49 -20.88
C LEU A 44 -0.32 4.57 -21.09
N LYS A 45 0.40 3.44 -21.09
CA LYS A 45 1.87 3.44 -21.24
C LYS A 45 2.36 4.10 -22.54
N ASN A 46 1.52 4.10 -23.59
CA ASN A 46 1.83 4.65 -24.90
C ASN A 46 1.00 5.90 -25.25
N LEU A 47 0.63 6.72 -24.25
CA LEU A 47 -0.15 7.96 -24.44
C LEU A 47 0.47 8.94 -25.47
N ASP A 48 1.77 8.85 -25.74
CA ASP A 48 2.46 9.67 -26.75
C ASP A 48 2.26 9.17 -28.21
N SER A 49 1.62 8.02 -28.40
CA SER A 49 1.36 7.42 -29.72
C SER A 49 -0.10 7.63 -30.16
N ALA A 50 -0.32 7.80 -31.48
CA ALA A 50 -1.54 8.39 -32.04
C ALA A 50 -2.83 7.53 -31.96
N GLU A 51 -2.82 6.35 -31.34
CA GLU A 51 -3.97 5.43 -31.29
C GLU A 51 -4.40 5.08 -29.86
N ASP A 52 -4.84 6.08 -29.09
CA ASP A 52 -5.45 5.93 -27.76
C ASP A 52 -6.87 5.29 -27.78
N ILE A 53 -7.20 4.47 -28.78
CA ILE A 53 -8.58 4.02 -29.02
C ILE A 53 -9.04 3.00 -27.95
N GLY A 54 -8.13 2.16 -27.46
CA GLY A 54 -8.44 1.08 -26.52
C GLY A 54 -8.76 1.53 -25.09
N ALA A 55 -8.09 2.58 -24.60
CA ALA A 55 -8.40 3.13 -23.27
C ALA A 55 -9.74 3.89 -23.29
N LYS A 56 -10.01 4.63 -24.39
CA LYS A 56 -11.24 5.44 -24.56
C LYS A 56 -12.53 4.63 -24.62
N SER A 57 -12.46 3.35 -24.97
CA SER A 57 -13.62 2.46 -25.03
C SER A 57 -13.99 1.85 -23.67
N LYS A 58 -13.13 1.95 -22.66
CA LYS A 58 -13.36 1.42 -21.32
C LYS A 58 -14.26 2.34 -20.50
N ALA A 59 -15.16 1.78 -19.70
CA ALA A 59 -16.03 2.56 -18.82
C ALA A 59 -15.24 3.39 -17.78
N GLY A 60 -14.09 2.89 -17.31
CA GLY A 60 -13.20 3.65 -16.41
C GLY A 60 -12.64 4.95 -17.02
N TRP A 61 -12.68 5.11 -18.34
CA TRP A 61 -12.20 6.32 -19.02
C TRP A 61 -12.98 7.57 -18.64
N ASP A 62 -14.28 7.44 -18.38
CA ASP A 62 -15.12 8.57 -18.01
C ASP A 62 -14.67 9.21 -16.69
N LYS A 63 -14.17 8.40 -15.76
CA LYS A 63 -13.62 8.87 -14.47
C LYS A 63 -12.32 9.66 -14.67
N ILE A 64 -11.43 9.16 -15.54
CA ILE A 64 -10.19 9.85 -15.89
C ILE A 64 -10.50 11.17 -16.59
N ARG A 65 -11.38 11.15 -17.59
CA ARG A 65 -11.81 12.36 -18.32
C ARG A 65 -12.45 13.37 -17.38
N PHE A 66 -13.33 12.93 -16.48
CA PHE A 66 -13.92 13.77 -15.46
C PHE A 66 -12.83 14.43 -14.59
N CYS A 67 -11.92 13.64 -14.02
CA CYS A 67 -10.85 14.13 -13.16
C CYS A 67 -10.01 15.18 -13.90
N ALA A 68 -9.62 14.88 -15.13
CA ALA A 68 -8.82 15.76 -15.96
C ALA A 68 -9.55 17.09 -16.23
N GLN A 69 -10.83 17.05 -16.61
CA GLN A 69 -11.64 18.24 -16.85
C GLN A 69 -11.84 19.08 -15.59
N GLN A 70 -12.11 18.43 -14.45
CA GLN A 70 -12.31 19.12 -13.18
C GLN A 70 -11.00 19.76 -12.69
N THR A 71 -9.88 19.07 -12.81
CA THR A 71 -8.53 19.59 -12.54
C THR A 71 -8.28 20.89 -13.29
N LYS A 72 -8.61 20.93 -14.59
CA LYS A 72 -8.47 22.14 -15.42
C LYS A 72 -9.41 23.27 -14.99
N ARG A 73 -10.66 22.96 -14.60
CA ARG A 73 -11.62 23.96 -14.11
C ARG A 73 -11.13 24.64 -12.82
N ASP A 74 -10.47 23.88 -11.96
CA ASP A 74 -9.94 24.36 -10.69
C ASP A 74 -8.52 24.96 -10.80
N GLY A 75 -8.03 25.17 -12.04
CA GLY A 75 -6.77 25.86 -12.30
C GLY A 75 -5.52 25.04 -11.98
N LEU A 76 -5.62 23.72 -11.95
CA LEU A 76 -4.51 22.79 -11.76
C LEU A 76 -4.10 22.18 -13.10
N ASP A 77 -2.80 21.90 -13.25
CA ASP A 77 -2.26 21.30 -14.48
C ASP A 77 -2.15 19.77 -14.37
N HIS A 78 -1.97 19.26 -13.15
CA HIS A 78 -1.63 17.86 -12.91
C HIS A 78 -2.71 17.17 -12.10
N PHE A 79 -2.90 15.88 -12.37
CA PHE A 79 -3.76 15.03 -11.56
C PHE A 79 -3.24 13.60 -11.44
N TRP A 80 -3.75 12.89 -10.45
CA TRP A 80 -3.36 11.52 -10.12
C TRP A 80 -4.57 10.61 -9.99
N VAL A 81 -4.45 9.38 -10.48
CA VAL A 81 -5.47 8.32 -10.39
C VAL A 81 -4.79 6.99 -10.11
N ASP A 82 -5.17 6.29 -9.04
CA ASP A 82 -4.47 5.08 -8.56
C ASP A 82 -4.45 3.94 -9.58
N THR A 83 -5.52 3.82 -10.38
CA THR A 83 -5.68 2.72 -11.34
C THR A 83 -4.65 2.79 -12.46
N CYS A 84 -4.30 3.98 -12.92
CA CYS A 84 -3.37 4.16 -14.03
C CYS A 84 -2.04 4.79 -13.65
N CYS A 85 -1.94 5.57 -12.57
CA CYS A 85 -0.69 6.21 -12.15
C CYS A 85 0.23 5.31 -11.32
N ILE A 86 -0.21 4.09 -10.97
CA ILE A 86 0.59 3.06 -10.32
C ILE A 86 0.74 1.87 -11.27
N ASP A 87 1.95 1.41 -11.51
CA ASP A 87 2.16 0.10 -12.14
C ASP A 87 1.95 -1.01 -11.10
N LYS A 88 0.71 -1.49 -11.01
CA LYS A 88 0.33 -2.55 -10.08
C LYS A 88 0.94 -3.91 -10.43
N ALA A 89 1.54 -4.08 -11.61
CA ALA A 89 2.29 -5.29 -11.97
C ALA A 89 3.73 -5.25 -11.41
N ASN A 90 4.25 -4.07 -11.09
CA ASN A 90 5.53 -3.88 -10.42
C ASN A 90 5.34 -3.92 -8.89
N ASN A 91 5.70 -5.03 -8.27
CA ASN A 91 5.53 -5.22 -6.81
C ASN A 91 6.32 -4.21 -5.96
N THR A 92 7.49 -3.76 -6.43
CA THR A 92 8.29 -2.75 -5.73
C THR A 92 7.52 -1.43 -5.70
N GLU A 93 7.03 -1.00 -6.85
CA GLU A 93 6.23 0.22 -6.95
C GLU A 93 4.91 0.11 -6.18
N LEU A 94 4.23 -1.04 -6.26
CA LEU A 94 2.99 -1.29 -5.52
C LEU A 94 3.21 -1.18 -4.00
N SER A 95 4.31 -1.72 -3.49
CA SER A 95 4.68 -1.62 -2.07
C SER A 95 4.96 -0.17 -1.65
N GLU A 96 5.71 0.57 -2.47
CA GLU A 96 6.00 1.99 -2.25
C GLU A 96 4.72 2.84 -2.29
N ALA A 97 3.81 2.54 -3.22
CA ALA A 97 2.51 3.18 -3.35
C ALA A 97 1.63 2.95 -2.14
N ILE A 98 1.49 1.71 -1.67
CA ILE A 98 0.71 1.36 -0.46
C ILE A 98 1.18 2.17 0.75
N ASN A 99 2.50 2.28 0.93
CA ASN A 99 3.10 3.04 2.03
C ASN A 99 3.05 4.58 1.83
N SER A 100 2.82 5.05 0.59
CA SER A 100 2.79 6.48 0.27
C SER A 100 1.38 7.04 0.06
N MET A 101 0.37 6.19 -0.04
CA MET A 101 -0.98 6.56 -0.47
C MET A 101 -1.58 7.68 0.38
N PHE A 102 -1.55 7.53 1.71
CA PHE A 102 -2.04 8.56 2.63
C PHE A 102 -1.42 9.92 2.35
N ARG A 103 -0.08 9.95 2.23
CA ARG A 103 0.68 11.18 1.98
C ARG A 103 0.37 11.77 0.61
N TRP A 104 0.14 10.94 -0.41
CA TRP A 104 -0.29 11.43 -1.73
C TRP A 104 -1.69 12.05 -1.68
N TYR A 105 -2.62 11.51 -0.91
CA TYR A 105 -3.92 12.15 -0.68
C TYR A 105 -3.79 13.43 0.17
N GLN A 106 -2.97 13.39 1.22
CA GLN A 106 -2.73 14.54 2.10
C GLN A 106 -2.13 15.75 1.39
N ASN A 107 -1.21 15.51 0.44
CA ASN A 107 -0.52 16.55 -0.30
C ASN A 107 -1.30 17.05 -1.54
N ALA A 108 -2.37 16.36 -1.94
CA ALA A 108 -3.19 16.81 -3.05
C ALA A 108 -3.87 18.15 -2.73
N LYS A 109 -3.93 19.06 -3.72
CA LYS A 109 -4.65 20.34 -3.55
C LYS A 109 -6.16 20.14 -3.52
N LYS A 110 -6.64 19.19 -4.30
CA LYS A 110 -8.05 18.83 -4.43
C LYS A 110 -8.18 17.32 -4.53
N CYS A 111 -9.06 16.73 -3.74
CA CYS A 111 -9.50 15.35 -3.89
C CYS A 111 -10.92 15.34 -4.48
N TYR A 112 -11.07 14.82 -5.69
CA TYR A 112 -12.37 14.66 -6.32
C TYR A 112 -12.88 13.25 -6.05
N VAL A 113 -14.00 13.14 -5.34
CA VAL A 113 -14.69 11.88 -5.11
C VAL A 113 -15.75 11.72 -6.19
N TYR A 114 -15.53 10.74 -7.08
CA TYR A 114 -16.46 10.42 -8.16
C TYR A 114 -17.38 9.25 -7.76
N LEU A 115 -18.65 9.54 -7.52
CA LEU A 115 -19.65 8.56 -7.09
C LEU A 115 -20.37 7.99 -8.31
N SER A 116 -19.88 6.86 -8.82
CA SER A 116 -20.45 6.20 -10.01
C SER A 116 -21.89 5.69 -9.83
N ASP A 117 -22.36 5.58 -8.58
CA ASP A 117 -23.65 5.03 -8.17
C ASP A 117 -24.62 6.08 -7.61
N VAL A 118 -24.31 7.36 -7.77
CA VAL A 118 -25.18 8.48 -7.39
C VAL A 118 -25.53 9.29 -8.63
N GLU A 119 -26.81 9.24 -9.04
CA GLU A 119 -27.31 9.93 -10.25
C GLU A 119 -27.87 11.33 -9.97
N ASN A 120 -28.24 11.63 -8.73
CA ASN A 120 -28.82 12.91 -8.35
C ASN A 120 -27.81 14.05 -8.51
N SER A 121 -28.30 15.24 -8.85
CA SER A 121 -27.48 16.46 -8.95
C SER A 121 -27.39 17.26 -7.64
N THR A 122 -28.18 16.89 -6.64
CA THR A 122 -28.30 17.55 -5.33
C THR A 122 -28.38 16.51 -4.22
N VAL A 123 -28.00 16.92 -3.00
CA VAL A 123 -28.06 16.08 -1.79
C VAL A 123 -29.26 16.51 -0.94
N ASP A 124 -30.47 16.28 -1.45
CA ASP A 124 -31.74 16.54 -0.78
C ASP A 124 -32.71 15.37 -0.94
N GLY A 125 -33.46 15.03 0.11
CA GLY A 125 -34.46 13.94 0.09
C GLY A 125 -33.89 12.60 -0.42
N GLU A 126 -34.27 12.23 -1.64
CA GLU A 126 -33.77 11.03 -2.33
C GLU A 126 -32.28 11.09 -2.65
N GLY A 127 -31.74 12.28 -2.93
CA GLY A 127 -30.32 12.49 -3.21
C GLY A 127 -29.42 12.27 -1.99
N GLU A 128 -29.86 12.71 -0.81
CA GLU A 128 -29.18 12.37 0.47
C GLU A 128 -29.19 10.85 0.68
N SER A 129 -30.34 10.21 0.46
CA SER A 129 -30.48 8.77 0.60
C SER A 129 -29.58 7.99 -0.37
N ALA A 130 -29.42 8.45 -1.61
CA ALA A 130 -28.51 7.86 -2.59
C ALA A 130 -27.04 8.05 -2.19
N PHE A 131 -26.67 9.26 -1.76
CA PHE A 131 -25.32 9.57 -1.27
C PHE A 131 -24.92 8.66 -0.10
N LYS A 132 -25.78 8.53 0.92
CA LYS A 132 -25.52 7.69 2.09
C LYS A 132 -25.32 6.21 1.74
N ARG A 133 -25.99 5.72 0.70
CA ARG A 133 -25.88 4.32 0.23
C ARG A 133 -24.76 4.09 -0.77
N SER A 134 -24.00 5.12 -1.15
CA SER A 134 -22.93 4.96 -2.12
C SER A 134 -21.91 3.93 -1.61
N ARG A 135 -21.51 3.02 -2.50
CA ARG A 135 -20.47 2.03 -2.25
C ARG A 135 -19.13 2.68 -1.90
N TRP A 136 -18.94 3.96 -2.22
CA TRP A 136 -17.72 4.68 -1.84
C TRP A 136 -17.48 4.66 -0.32
N PHE A 137 -18.53 4.76 0.50
CA PHE A 137 -18.41 4.71 1.96
C PHE A 137 -18.06 3.33 2.50
N THR A 138 -18.28 2.26 1.72
CA THR A 138 -18.03 0.88 2.13
C THR A 138 -16.70 0.33 1.60
N ARG A 139 -15.87 1.11 0.91
CA ARG A 139 -14.55 0.65 0.45
C ARG A 139 -13.48 0.95 1.49
N GLY A 140 -12.56 0.01 1.69
CA GLY A 140 -11.49 0.15 2.69
C GLY A 140 -10.58 1.36 2.43
N TRP A 141 -10.04 1.45 1.21
CA TRP A 141 -9.08 2.49 0.84
C TRP A 141 -9.65 3.91 0.92
N THR A 142 -10.95 4.10 0.63
CA THR A 142 -11.59 5.42 0.63
C THR A 142 -11.62 6.09 2.00
N LEU A 143 -11.35 5.35 3.08
CA LEU A 143 -11.17 5.93 4.42
C LEU A 143 -9.99 6.92 4.45
N GLN A 144 -8.83 6.52 3.91
CA GLN A 144 -7.68 7.40 3.82
C GLN A 144 -7.92 8.54 2.83
N GLU A 145 -8.69 8.27 1.77
CA GLU A 145 -9.05 9.26 0.75
C GLU A 145 -10.01 10.33 1.29
N LEU A 146 -10.77 10.03 2.34
CA LEU A 146 -11.62 10.97 3.08
C LEU A 146 -10.83 11.81 4.08
N LEU A 147 -9.99 11.14 4.87
CA LEU A 147 -9.33 11.73 6.04
C LEU A 147 -8.04 12.46 5.71
N ALA A 148 -7.24 11.95 4.78
CA ALA A 148 -5.94 12.53 4.49
C ALA A 148 -6.01 13.91 3.79
N PRO A 149 -6.84 14.13 2.75
CA PRO A 149 -6.87 15.41 2.06
C PRO A 149 -7.54 16.51 2.87
N LYS A 150 -7.02 17.73 2.72
CA LYS A 150 -7.62 18.94 3.28
C LYS A 150 -8.90 19.38 2.53
N SER A 151 -8.98 19.09 1.23
CA SER A 151 -10.12 19.45 0.38
C SER A 151 -10.65 18.20 -0.32
N VAL A 152 -11.87 17.80 0.01
CA VAL A 152 -12.57 16.67 -0.62
C VAL A 152 -13.91 17.17 -1.17
N GLU A 153 -14.13 16.96 -2.46
CA GLU A 153 -15.33 17.39 -3.18
C GLU A 153 -16.02 16.20 -3.83
N PHE A 154 -17.33 16.07 -3.61
CA PHE A 154 -18.13 14.93 -4.05
C PHE A 154 -18.88 15.27 -5.33
N PHE A 155 -18.85 14.34 -6.28
CA PHE A 155 -19.47 14.48 -7.59
C PHE A 155 -20.32 13.26 -7.93
N SER A 156 -21.46 13.51 -8.57
CA SER A 156 -22.34 12.47 -9.11
C SER A 156 -21.72 11.76 -10.32
N THR A 157 -22.36 10.71 -10.80
CA THR A 157 -21.94 9.99 -12.02
C THR A 157 -22.06 10.84 -13.30
N GLN A 158 -22.76 11.98 -13.26
CA GLN A 158 -22.80 12.97 -14.35
C GLN A 158 -21.76 14.08 -14.17
N GLY A 159 -20.95 14.02 -13.10
CA GLY A 159 -19.97 15.05 -12.75
C GLY A 159 -20.58 16.31 -12.13
N ALA A 160 -21.82 16.24 -11.62
CA ALA A 160 -22.43 17.35 -10.89
C ALA A 160 -21.86 17.41 -9.47
N ARG A 161 -21.47 18.61 -9.00
CA ARG A 161 -20.95 18.81 -7.64
C ARG A 161 -22.06 18.68 -6.62
N LEU A 162 -21.94 17.70 -5.73
CA LEU A 162 -22.89 17.39 -4.65
C LEU A 162 -22.61 18.19 -3.39
N GLY A 163 -21.34 18.51 -3.15
CA GLY A 163 -20.86 19.23 -1.97
C GLY A 163 -19.38 18.94 -1.71
N ASP A 164 -18.88 19.48 -0.62
CA ASP A 164 -17.57 19.18 -0.06
C ASP A 164 -17.68 18.56 1.35
N LYS A 165 -16.56 18.03 1.84
CA LYS A 165 -16.46 17.39 3.17
C LYS A 165 -17.03 18.25 4.30
N GLY A 166 -16.86 19.58 4.27
CA GLY A 166 -17.40 20.46 5.31
C GLY A 166 -18.91 20.64 5.17
N SER A 167 -19.41 20.87 3.95
CA SER A 167 -20.85 21.03 3.70
C SER A 167 -21.67 19.75 3.96
N LEU A 168 -21.05 18.58 3.83
CA LEU A 168 -21.68 17.27 3.98
C LEU A 168 -21.27 16.57 5.29
N GLU A 169 -20.56 17.25 6.19
CA GLU A 169 -19.99 16.67 7.41
C GLU A 169 -21.02 15.93 8.29
N PRO A 170 -22.24 16.46 8.53
CA PRO A 170 -23.25 15.75 9.31
C PRO A 170 -23.68 14.43 8.66
N ILE A 171 -23.80 14.41 7.33
CA ILE A 171 -24.20 13.23 6.54
C ILE A 171 -23.06 12.20 6.54
N ILE A 172 -21.82 12.65 6.35
CA ILE A 172 -20.64 11.79 6.35
C ILE A 172 -20.46 11.14 7.73
N ARG A 173 -20.63 11.90 8.82
CA ARG A 173 -20.59 11.36 10.19
C ARG A 173 -21.67 10.31 10.40
N ASP A 174 -22.90 10.57 9.97
CA ASP A 174 -24.03 9.63 10.12
C ASP A 174 -23.74 8.28 9.43
N VAL A 175 -23.12 8.31 8.25
CA VAL A 175 -22.80 7.11 7.47
C VAL A 175 -21.57 6.37 7.99
N THR A 176 -20.56 7.09 8.46
CA THR A 176 -19.23 6.51 8.74
C THR A 176 -18.91 6.33 10.21
N GLY A 177 -19.65 6.99 11.11
CA GLY A 177 -19.34 7.05 12.54
C GLY A 177 -18.10 7.89 12.89
N ILE A 178 -17.43 8.50 11.90
CA ILE A 178 -16.21 9.28 12.12
C ILE A 178 -16.54 10.60 12.84
N PRO A 179 -15.81 10.95 13.91
CA PRO A 179 -16.00 12.22 14.62
C PRO A 179 -15.82 13.44 13.72
N LEU A 180 -16.60 14.50 14.00
CA LEU A 180 -16.51 15.78 13.28
C LEU A 180 -15.09 16.35 13.32
N ASP A 181 -14.41 16.26 14.46
CA ASP A 181 -13.04 16.75 14.63
C ASP A 181 -12.03 16.03 13.71
N ALA A 182 -12.21 14.73 13.47
CA ALA A 182 -11.40 13.97 12.51
C ALA A 182 -11.70 14.38 11.06
N LEU A 183 -12.98 14.60 10.71
CA LEU A 183 -13.39 15.07 9.38
C LEU A 183 -12.86 16.49 9.09
N ALA A 184 -12.81 17.34 10.12
CA ALA A 184 -12.25 18.70 10.07
C ALA A 184 -10.72 18.73 9.96
N GLY A 185 -10.04 17.58 10.14
CA GLY A 185 -8.59 17.43 9.93
C GLY A 185 -7.74 17.57 11.19
N SER A 186 -8.30 17.28 12.37
CA SER A 186 -7.51 17.10 13.60
C SER A 186 -6.47 15.99 13.42
N ASP A 187 -5.39 16.04 14.20
CA ASP A 187 -4.36 15.01 14.12
C ASP A 187 -4.96 13.65 14.51
N LEU A 188 -4.88 12.67 13.60
CA LEU A 188 -5.48 11.35 13.82
C LEU A 188 -4.87 10.63 15.04
N SER A 189 -3.66 11.01 15.47
CA SER A 189 -3.04 10.45 16.68
C SER A 189 -3.72 10.88 17.98
N GLU A 190 -4.57 11.91 17.97
CA GLU A 190 -5.37 12.34 19.11
C GLU A 190 -6.55 11.39 19.40
N PHE A 191 -6.94 10.58 18.42
CA PHE A 191 -7.99 9.57 18.55
C PHE A 191 -7.42 8.24 19.01
N ASP A 192 -8.21 7.53 19.83
CA ASP A 192 -7.76 6.28 20.39
C ASP A 192 -7.60 5.19 19.30
N VAL A 193 -6.83 4.15 19.62
CA VAL A 193 -6.53 3.09 18.65
C VAL A 193 -7.79 2.33 18.24
N ALA A 194 -8.71 2.07 19.17
CA ALA A 194 -9.93 1.30 18.91
C ALA A 194 -10.91 2.09 18.04
N GLU A 195 -11.04 3.38 18.27
CA GLU A 195 -11.83 4.33 17.50
C GLU A 195 -11.32 4.43 16.06
N ARG A 196 -10.00 4.55 15.87
CA ARG A 196 -9.43 4.52 14.51
C ARG A 196 -9.67 3.21 13.76
N PHE A 197 -9.66 2.08 14.47
CA PHE A 197 -10.03 0.79 13.88
C PHE A 197 -11.53 0.72 13.54
N SER A 198 -12.42 1.29 14.36
CA SER A 198 -13.86 1.22 14.14
C SER A 198 -14.30 1.96 12.86
N TRP A 199 -13.57 3.01 12.45
CA TRP A 199 -13.84 3.71 11.18
C TRP A 199 -13.72 2.84 9.92
N ALA A 200 -13.11 1.66 10.04
CA ALA A 200 -12.96 0.68 8.97
C ALA A 200 -13.79 -0.60 9.14
N GLU A 201 -14.57 -0.74 10.21
CA GLU A 201 -15.26 -1.98 10.55
C GLU A 201 -16.24 -2.43 9.46
N ASP A 202 -17.05 -1.50 8.95
CA ASP A 202 -18.05 -1.76 7.90
C ASP A 202 -17.48 -1.68 6.47
N ARG A 203 -16.16 -1.50 6.34
CA ARG A 203 -15.50 -1.34 5.04
C ARG A 203 -14.99 -2.67 4.49
N GLN A 204 -15.06 -2.79 3.18
CA GLN A 204 -14.72 -3.98 2.42
C GLN A 204 -13.54 -3.72 1.49
N THR A 205 -12.70 -4.73 1.34
CA THR A 205 -11.53 -4.72 0.47
C THR A 205 -11.56 -5.90 -0.49
N THR A 206 -10.92 -5.73 -1.67
CA THR A 206 -10.87 -6.80 -2.67
C THR A 206 -9.83 -7.86 -2.32
N ARG A 207 -8.65 -7.43 -1.84
CA ARG A 207 -7.70 -8.30 -1.14
C ARG A 207 -8.01 -8.24 0.33
N GLU A 208 -8.01 -9.39 1.00
CA GLU A 208 -8.38 -9.43 2.41
C GLU A 208 -7.36 -8.69 3.30
N GLU A 209 -6.08 -8.71 2.93
CA GLU A 209 -4.98 -8.06 3.64
C GLU A 209 -5.03 -6.53 3.52
N ASP A 210 -5.66 -6.01 2.46
CA ASP A 210 -5.90 -4.57 2.32
C ASP A 210 -6.77 -4.04 3.47
N GLY A 211 -7.49 -4.90 4.21
CA GLY A 211 -8.18 -4.50 5.44
C GLY A 211 -7.24 -3.98 6.53
N ALA A 212 -5.96 -4.38 6.49
CA ALA A 212 -4.90 -3.79 7.32
C ALA A 212 -4.17 -2.67 6.55
N TYR A 213 -3.85 -2.88 5.27
CA TYR A 213 -3.03 -1.91 4.53
C TYR A 213 -3.74 -0.57 4.27
N CYS A 214 -5.07 -0.58 4.21
CA CYS A 214 -5.85 0.65 4.12
C CYS A 214 -5.86 1.47 5.42
N LEU A 215 -5.20 1.01 6.49
CA LEU A 215 -5.09 1.71 7.77
C LEU A 215 -3.69 2.26 8.05
N LEU A 216 -2.69 1.94 7.22
CA LEU A 216 -1.30 2.35 7.44
C LEU A 216 -1.16 3.86 7.67
N GLY A 217 -1.76 4.67 6.81
CA GLY A 217 -1.74 6.12 6.95
C GLY A 217 -2.52 6.66 8.15
N ILE A 218 -3.61 5.99 8.53
CA ILE A 218 -4.45 6.36 9.69
C ILE A 218 -3.66 6.21 11.00
N PHE A 219 -2.77 5.23 11.05
CA PHE A 219 -1.89 4.98 12.19
C PHE A 219 -0.48 5.56 12.06
N GLY A 220 -0.12 6.12 10.89
CA GLY A 220 1.24 6.59 10.61
C GLY A 220 2.28 5.46 10.58
N ILE A 221 1.86 4.24 10.20
CA ILE A 221 2.69 3.05 10.19
C ILE A 221 3.18 2.72 8.78
N TYR A 222 4.43 2.25 8.69
CA TYR A 222 5.01 1.72 7.47
C TYR A 222 5.29 0.22 7.62
N MET A 223 4.86 -0.56 6.63
CA MET A 223 5.14 -1.99 6.54
C MET A 223 5.04 -2.50 5.11
N SER A 224 5.85 -3.50 4.78
CA SER A 224 5.78 -4.17 3.48
C SER A 224 4.48 -4.99 3.38
N PRO A 225 3.68 -4.80 2.33
CA PRO A 225 2.50 -5.63 2.08
C PRO A 225 2.93 -7.04 1.70
N ILE A 226 2.33 -8.03 2.34
CA ILE A 226 2.44 -9.46 2.04
C ILE A 226 1.06 -9.96 1.63
N TYR A 227 0.83 -10.05 0.32
CA TYR A 227 -0.40 -10.66 -0.20
C TYR A 227 -0.28 -12.19 -0.19
N GLY A 228 -1.24 -12.84 0.46
CA GLY A 228 -1.27 -14.28 0.76
C GLY A 228 -1.07 -14.61 2.24
N GLU A 229 -0.80 -13.64 3.11
CA GLU A 229 -0.70 -13.89 4.57
C GLU A 229 -2.07 -13.94 5.26
N GLY A 230 -3.14 -13.49 4.60
CA GLY A 230 -4.48 -13.44 5.16
C GLY A 230 -4.73 -12.19 6.01
N LYS A 231 -6.01 -11.80 6.14
CA LYS A 231 -6.40 -10.56 6.82
C LYS A 231 -5.95 -10.50 8.28
N ASP A 232 -6.14 -11.58 9.02
CA ASP A 232 -5.87 -11.61 10.47
C ASP A 232 -4.39 -11.41 10.79
N ASP A 233 -3.49 -12.02 10.01
CA ASP A 233 -2.05 -11.87 10.23
C ASP A 233 -1.54 -10.51 9.78
N ALA A 234 -2.09 -9.94 8.70
CA ALA A 234 -1.82 -8.55 8.31
C ALA A 234 -2.26 -7.55 9.42
N ILE A 235 -3.43 -7.77 10.03
CA ILE A 235 -3.93 -6.96 11.16
C ILE A 235 -3.04 -7.14 12.39
N LYS A 236 -2.64 -8.36 12.75
CA LYS A 236 -1.71 -8.61 13.88
C LYS A 236 -0.39 -7.86 13.70
N ARG A 237 0.17 -7.87 12.49
CA ARG A 237 1.40 -7.13 12.16
C ARG A 237 1.21 -5.63 12.30
N LEU A 238 0.08 -5.10 11.84
CA LEU A 238 -0.28 -3.69 12.01
C LEU A 238 -0.38 -3.35 13.51
N GLN A 239 -1.13 -4.11 14.30
CA GLN A 239 -1.28 -3.91 15.74
C GLN A 239 0.06 -3.95 16.48
N LYS A 240 0.94 -4.89 16.14
CA LYS A 240 2.29 -4.96 16.70
C LYS A 240 3.07 -3.67 16.43
N LYS A 241 3.05 -3.17 15.19
CA LYS A 241 3.73 -1.91 14.84
C LYS A 241 3.12 -0.68 15.51
N ILE A 242 1.80 -0.64 15.71
CA ILE A 242 1.13 0.42 16.48
C ILE A 242 1.62 0.41 17.93
N HIS A 243 1.71 -0.78 18.53
CA HIS A 243 2.19 -0.92 19.91
C HIS A 243 3.65 -0.49 20.05
N GLU A 244 4.53 -0.95 19.16
CA GLU A 244 5.94 -0.54 19.11
C GLU A 244 6.07 0.99 19.01
N ALA A 245 5.31 1.62 18.11
CA ALA A 245 5.31 3.07 17.96
C ALA A 245 4.79 3.81 19.21
N ALA A 246 3.81 3.25 19.92
CA ALA A 246 3.28 3.83 21.15
C ALA A 246 4.29 3.71 22.32
N GLU A 247 5.01 2.60 22.41
CA GLU A 247 6.11 2.43 23.38
C GLU A 247 7.24 3.44 23.12
N ASP A 248 7.56 3.69 21.84
CA ASP A 248 8.54 4.70 21.47
C ASP A 248 8.10 6.10 21.94
N VAL A 249 6.83 6.49 21.74
CA VAL A 249 6.29 7.78 22.21
C VAL A 249 6.25 7.87 23.75
N ALA A 250 5.85 6.80 24.43
CA ALA A 250 5.84 6.75 25.90
C ALA A 250 7.27 6.86 26.47
N SER A 251 8.26 6.26 25.80
CA SER A 251 9.67 6.37 26.18
C SER A 251 10.26 7.77 25.97
N VAL A 252 9.65 8.60 25.11
CA VAL A 252 10.03 10.00 24.85
C VAL A 252 9.46 10.97 25.89
N SER A 253 8.30 10.66 26.49
CA SER A 253 7.64 11.50 27.52
C SER A 253 8.14 11.25 28.95
N GLY A 254 8.84 10.12 29.20
CA GLY A 254 9.58 9.84 30.43
C GLY A 254 11.02 10.36 30.36
N GLY A 255 11.30 11.47 31.03
CA GLY A 255 12.59 12.15 30.99
C GLY A 255 13.80 11.28 31.36
N LYS A 256 14.82 11.37 30.49
CA LYS A 256 16.24 10.92 30.61
C LYS A 256 16.55 9.48 30.22
N SER A 257 16.47 9.16 28.93
CA SER A 257 17.61 8.69 28.12
C SER A 257 17.18 8.60 26.65
N LYS A 258 18.13 8.52 25.71
CA LYS A 258 17.93 8.22 24.26
C LYS A 258 17.70 9.37 23.28
N SER A 259 18.57 10.39 23.34
CA SER A 259 18.99 11.15 22.14
C SER A 259 19.64 10.27 21.03
N HIS A 260 19.74 8.96 21.21
CA HIS A 260 20.49 8.05 20.35
C HIS A 260 19.62 7.35 19.27
N ASN A 261 18.33 7.08 19.51
CA ASN A 261 17.52 6.26 18.59
C ASN A 261 17.05 7.00 17.32
N ARG A 262 16.62 8.26 17.43
CA ARG A 262 16.16 9.04 16.25
C ARG A 262 17.26 9.24 15.19
N GLY A 263 18.50 9.43 15.63
CA GLY A 263 19.65 9.49 14.73
C GLY A 263 20.04 8.13 14.15
N GLN A 264 19.71 7.04 14.85
CA GLN A 264 20.00 5.67 14.41
C GLN A 264 18.97 5.15 13.40
N GLU A 265 17.67 5.46 13.54
CA GLU A 265 16.65 5.13 12.54
C GLU A 265 16.87 5.88 11.23
N GLU A 266 17.17 7.18 11.29
CA GLU A 266 17.60 7.93 10.09
C GLU A 266 18.88 7.35 9.48
N ARG A 267 19.82 6.89 10.31
CA ARG A 267 21.06 6.26 9.85
C ARG A 267 20.78 4.89 9.24
N LEU A 268 19.88 4.10 9.79
CA LEU A 268 19.48 2.80 9.26
C LEU A 268 18.75 2.97 7.93
N GLY A 269 17.84 3.94 7.82
CA GLY A 269 17.22 4.31 6.55
C GLY A 269 18.25 4.70 5.49
N LYS A 270 19.27 5.50 5.87
CA LYS A 270 20.40 5.84 4.98
C LYS A 270 21.26 4.63 4.62
N ILE A 271 21.51 3.71 5.56
CA ILE A 271 22.27 2.49 5.31
C ILE A 271 21.50 1.55 4.38
N CYS A 272 20.21 1.31 4.61
CA CYS A 272 19.37 0.48 3.75
C CYS A 272 19.26 1.07 2.34
N SER A 273 19.11 2.40 2.23
CA SER A 273 19.14 3.09 0.94
C SER A 273 20.50 2.93 0.25
N TRP A 274 21.62 3.07 0.97
CA TRP A 274 22.97 2.86 0.43
C TRP A 274 23.22 1.42 -0.01
N LEU A 275 22.72 0.44 0.76
CA LEU A 275 22.81 -0.97 0.42
C LEU A 275 22.07 -1.27 -0.89
N SER A 276 20.93 -0.60 -1.14
CA SER A 276 20.12 -0.76 -2.37
C SER A 276 19.89 -2.24 -2.69
N ALA A 277 19.54 -3.01 -1.65
CA ALA A 277 19.50 -4.46 -1.74
C ALA A 277 18.22 -4.95 -2.46
N PRO A 278 18.33 -5.98 -3.33
CA PRO A 278 17.16 -6.60 -3.94
C PRO A 278 16.31 -7.32 -2.89
N ASP A 279 14.99 -7.25 -3.03
CA ASP A 279 14.05 -7.87 -2.09
C ASP A 279 13.82 -9.37 -2.40
N PRO A 280 14.27 -10.30 -1.55
CA PRO A 280 14.09 -11.73 -1.74
C PRO A 280 12.66 -12.20 -1.41
N SER A 281 11.84 -11.38 -0.75
CA SER A 281 10.46 -11.72 -0.37
C SER A 281 9.58 -11.98 -1.59
N THR A 282 9.84 -11.27 -2.68
CA THR A 282 9.16 -11.45 -3.97
C THR A 282 9.22 -12.89 -4.50
N ASN A 283 10.39 -13.53 -4.42
CA ASN A 283 10.59 -14.92 -4.82
C ASN A 283 9.96 -15.90 -3.83
N TYR A 284 10.11 -15.62 -2.54
CA TYR A 284 9.47 -16.39 -1.48
C TYR A 284 7.94 -16.44 -1.67
N HIS A 285 7.28 -15.30 -1.79
CA HIS A 285 5.82 -15.22 -1.97
C HIS A 285 5.37 -15.88 -3.26
N LYS A 286 6.11 -15.71 -4.37
CA LYS A 286 5.81 -16.39 -5.64
C LYS A 286 5.86 -17.91 -5.49
N ALA A 287 6.86 -18.44 -4.80
CA ALA A 287 7.01 -19.87 -4.56
C ALA A 287 5.99 -20.42 -3.55
N HIS A 288 5.72 -19.66 -2.49
CA HIS A 288 4.72 -19.97 -1.47
C HIS A 288 3.30 -20.01 -2.05
N LYS A 289 2.95 -19.04 -2.91
CA LYS A 289 1.64 -19.02 -3.60
C LYS A 289 1.42 -20.22 -4.52
N GLN A 290 2.48 -20.77 -5.10
CA GLN A 290 2.40 -21.97 -5.94
C GLN A 290 2.32 -23.27 -5.14
N ARG A 291 2.49 -23.19 -3.81
CA ARG A 291 2.47 -24.33 -2.92
C ARG A 291 1.04 -24.83 -2.71
N GLN A 292 0.84 -26.12 -2.87
CA GLN A 292 -0.39 -26.79 -2.43
C GLN A 292 -0.30 -27.08 -0.93
N ALA A 293 -1.44 -27.07 -0.23
CA ALA A 293 -1.49 -27.37 1.21
C ALA A 293 -0.70 -28.65 1.54
N GLU A 294 -0.03 -28.66 2.70
CA GLU A 294 0.77 -29.80 3.21
C GLU A 294 2.02 -30.17 2.38
N THR A 295 2.28 -29.47 1.27
CA THR A 295 3.46 -29.72 0.43
C THR A 295 4.75 -29.37 1.17
N GLY A 296 5.58 -30.40 1.39
CA GLY A 296 6.89 -30.27 2.02
C GLY A 296 6.88 -30.51 3.54
N LEU A 297 5.76 -30.87 4.17
CA LEU A 297 5.73 -31.23 5.60
C LEU A 297 6.63 -32.43 5.90
N TRP A 298 6.63 -33.46 5.03
CA TRP A 298 7.52 -34.62 5.14
C TRP A 298 9.01 -34.25 5.23
N LEU A 299 9.40 -33.12 4.64
CA LEU A 299 10.76 -32.62 4.68
C LEU A 299 11.06 -32.01 6.06
N LEU A 300 10.11 -31.26 6.62
CA LEU A 300 10.22 -30.65 7.96
C LEU A 300 10.23 -31.71 9.07
N ASP A 301 9.46 -32.79 8.91
CA ASP A 301 9.40 -33.91 9.87
C ASP A 301 10.60 -34.86 9.76
N GLY A 302 11.42 -34.70 8.73
CA GLY A 302 12.54 -35.58 8.44
C GLY A 302 13.76 -35.32 9.32
N HIS A 303 14.43 -36.40 9.77
CA HIS A 303 15.67 -36.31 10.57
C HIS A 303 16.76 -35.42 9.93
N LYS A 304 16.88 -35.42 8.59
CA LYS A 304 17.86 -34.59 7.88
C LYS A 304 17.61 -33.09 8.06
N PHE A 305 16.35 -32.67 8.13
CA PHE A 305 16.00 -31.27 8.35
C PHE A 305 16.28 -30.85 9.79
N THR A 306 15.89 -31.67 10.76
CA THR A 306 16.18 -31.44 12.19
C THR A 306 17.69 -31.34 12.45
N GLU A 307 18.48 -32.29 11.93
CA GLU A 307 19.94 -32.27 12.07
C GLU A 307 20.57 -31.03 11.42
N TRP A 308 20.09 -30.63 10.24
CA TRP A 308 20.54 -29.39 9.60
C TRP A 308 20.22 -28.16 10.47
N LYS A 309 18.98 -28.04 10.92
CA LYS A 309 18.52 -26.90 11.70
C LYS A 309 19.27 -26.73 13.03
N GLU A 310 19.56 -27.82 13.74
CA GLU A 310 20.18 -27.76 15.08
C GLU A 310 21.70 -27.63 15.04
N ARG A 311 22.35 -28.07 13.96
CA ARG A 311 23.82 -28.09 13.86
C ARG A 311 24.36 -26.79 13.26
N VAL A 312 25.17 -26.06 14.05
CA VAL A 312 25.85 -24.83 13.60
C VAL A 312 26.73 -25.09 12.37
N GLY A 313 26.57 -24.27 11.33
CA GLY A 313 27.36 -24.34 10.10
C GLY A 313 27.06 -25.55 9.20
N SER A 314 25.95 -26.23 9.43
CA SER A 314 25.46 -27.31 8.58
C SER A 314 24.90 -26.76 7.23
N ARG A 315 24.74 -27.64 6.24
CA ARG A 315 24.19 -27.30 4.91
C ARG A 315 23.18 -28.35 4.49
N LEU A 316 21.99 -27.91 4.06
CA LEU A 316 20.97 -28.76 3.46
C LEU A 316 20.96 -28.52 1.95
N TRP A 317 21.12 -29.60 1.18
CA TRP A 317 21.14 -29.53 -0.28
C TRP A 317 19.89 -30.20 -0.86
N LEU A 318 18.97 -29.40 -1.41
CA LEU A 318 17.79 -29.87 -2.13
C LEU A 318 18.10 -29.98 -3.63
N TYR A 319 18.11 -31.20 -4.16
CA TYR A 319 18.38 -31.48 -5.56
C TYR A 319 17.30 -32.33 -6.20
N GLY A 320 17.15 -32.19 -7.52
CA GLY A 320 16.13 -32.86 -8.30
C GLY A 320 15.99 -32.23 -9.69
N ILE A 321 15.24 -32.87 -10.57
CA ILE A 321 15.03 -32.40 -11.95
C ILE A 321 14.37 -31.01 -12.00
N PRO A 322 14.55 -30.23 -13.08
CA PRO A 322 13.79 -28.99 -13.27
C PRO A 322 12.28 -29.22 -13.12
N GLY A 323 11.57 -28.28 -12.49
CA GLY A 323 10.12 -28.38 -12.27
C GLY A 323 9.68 -29.28 -11.10
N CYS A 324 10.57 -30.02 -10.42
CA CYS A 324 10.19 -30.91 -9.30
C CYS A 324 9.84 -30.19 -7.98
N GLY A 325 9.60 -28.88 -7.99
CA GLY A 325 9.15 -28.13 -6.81
C GLY A 325 10.22 -27.70 -5.81
N LYS A 326 11.52 -27.73 -6.12
CA LYS A 326 12.61 -27.33 -5.19
C LYS A 326 12.40 -25.93 -4.58
N THR A 327 12.02 -24.95 -5.40
CA THR A 327 11.77 -23.57 -4.96
C THR A 327 10.57 -23.50 -4.00
N VAL A 328 9.53 -24.29 -4.26
CA VAL A 328 8.33 -24.43 -3.42
C VAL A 328 8.67 -25.11 -2.09
N LEU A 329 9.52 -26.14 -2.10
CA LEU A 329 10.01 -26.76 -0.86
C LEU A 329 10.87 -25.78 -0.04
N SER A 330 11.65 -24.94 -0.71
CA SER A 330 12.46 -23.91 -0.06
C SER A 330 11.60 -22.86 0.64
N SER A 331 10.46 -22.46 0.05
CA SER A 331 9.52 -21.55 0.73
C SER A 331 8.85 -22.22 1.94
N THR A 332 8.54 -23.52 1.90
CA THR A 332 8.07 -24.26 3.09
C THR A 332 9.09 -24.23 4.23
N ILE A 333 10.38 -24.41 3.93
CA ILE A 333 11.45 -24.31 4.93
C ILE A 333 11.52 -22.89 5.50
N ILE A 334 11.53 -21.87 4.64
CA ILE A 334 11.64 -20.47 5.06
C ILE A 334 10.46 -20.08 5.95
N GLU A 335 9.23 -20.47 5.59
CA GLU A 335 8.03 -20.23 6.40
C GLU A 335 8.18 -20.80 7.81
N HIS A 336 8.60 -22.08 7.93
CA HIS A 336 8.80 -22.75 9.22
C HIS A 336 9.85 -22.05 10.08
N LEU A 337 10.95 -21.61 9.47
CA LEU A 337 12.03 -20.89 10.17
C LEU A 337 11.59 -19.48 10.61
N LEU A 338 10.85 -18.76 9.76
CA LEU A 338 10.29 -17.45 10.11
C LEU A 338 9.27 -17.56 11.26
N GLN A 339 8.38 -18.55 11.22
CA GLN A 339 7.42 -18.80 12.30
C GLN A 339 8.09 -19.10 13.64
N GLN A 340 9.24 -19.77 13.63
CA GLN A 340 10.01 -20.05 14.84
C GLN A 340 10.74 -18.82 15.38
N CYS A 341 11.27 -17.97 14.50
CA CYS A 341 11.91 -16.72 14.90
C CYS A 341 10.89 -15.74 15.51
N ASN A 342 9.60 -15.80 15.12
CA ASN A 342 8.56 -14.98 15.72
C ASN A 342 8.38 -15.23 17.24
N GLY A 343 8.87 -16.36 17.78
CA GLY A 343 8.81 -16.70 19.20
C GLY A 343 10.12 -16.51 19.98
N ASP A 344 11.25 -16.21 19.32
CA ASP A 344 12.57 -16.09 19.95
C ASP A 344 13.37 -14.91 19.39
N THR A 345 13.51 -13.85 20.20
CA THR A 345 14.24 -12.62 19.84
C THR A 345 15.75 -12.79 19.70
N ARG A 346 16.29 -13.97 19.98
CA ARG A 346 17.72 -14.29 19.82
C ARG A 346 18.06 -14.94 18.49
N THR A 347 17.04 -15.30 17.71
CA THR A 347 17.20 -16.05 16.47
C THR A 347 16.67 -15.24 15.28
N VAL A 348 17.49 -15.10 14.25
CA VAL A 348 17.14 -14.39 13.01
C VAL A 348 17.23 -15.34 11.83
N THR A 349 16.19 -15.37 11.00
CA THR A 349 16.20 -16.06 9.71
C THR A 349 16.40 -15.03 8.60
N ALA A 350 17.49 -15.18 7.85
CA ALA A 350 17.73 -14.44 6.62
C ALA A 350 17.77 -15.41 5.45
N TYR A 351 17.20 -15.00 4.31
CA TYR A 351 17.13 -15.84 3.11
C TYR A 351 17.33 -15.02 1.85
N PHE A 352 17.74 -15.69 0.78
CA PHE A 352 17.89 -15.09 -0.55
C PHE A 352 17.59 -16.11 -1.64
N TYR A 353 17.00 -15.64 -2.74
CA TYR A 353 16.76 -16.44 -3.93
C TYR A 353 17.62 -15.93 -5.08
N PHE A 354 18.42 -16.81 -5.67
CA PHE A 354 19.01 -16.53 -6.98
C PHE A 354 17.96 -16.78 -8.06
N ASP A 355 17.68 -15.76 -8.88
CA ASP A 355 16.66 -15.81 -9.93
C ASP A 355 17.25 -15.38 -11.28
N PHE A 356 17.22 -16.28 -12.26
CA PHE A 356 17.72 -16.01 -13.61
C PHE A 356 16.89 -14.95 -14.36
N ASN A 357 15.67 -14.66 -13.90
CA ASN A 357 14.82 -13.62 -14.50
C ASN A 357 15.01 -12.25 -13.86
N ASP A 358 15.75 -12.17 -12.76
CA ASP A 358 16.00 -10.92 -12.04
C ASP A 358 17.51 -10.65 -11.99
N THR A 359 17.96 -9.69 -12.79
CA THR A 359 19.38 -9.33 -12.90
C THR A 359 19.98 -8.87 -11.57
N GLN A 360 19.20 -8.30 -10.65
CA GLN A 360 19.67 -7.91 -9.33
C GLN A 360 19.86 -9.11 -8.40
N LYS A 361 19.21 -10.24 -8.70
CA LYS A 361 19.31 -11.49 -7.92
C LYS A 361 20.26 -12.52 -8.53
N GLN A 362 21.16 -12.08 -9.38
CA GLN A 362 22.22 -12.91 -9.96
C GLN A 362 23.59 -12.58 -9.39
N ASP A 363 23.73 -11.44 -8.72
CA ASP A 363 24.99 -10.96 -8.15
C ASP A 363 25.14 -11.40 -6.68
N PRO A 364 26.18 -12.19 -6.34
CA PRO A 364 26.48 -12.55 -4.95
C PRO A 364 26.74 -11.35 -4.03
N ASP A 365 27.22 -10.22 -4.54
CA ASP A 365 27.37 -8.99 -3.76
C ASP A 365 26.00 -8.46 -3.31
N LEU A 366 25.03 -8.42 -4.22
CA LEU A 366 23.66 -7.99 -3.90
C LEU A 366 22.94 -8.98 -2.97
N MET A 367 23.24 -10.28 -3.06
CA MET A 367 22.81 -11.26 -2.05
C MET A 367 23.33 -10.87 -0.65
N LEU A 368 24.62 -10.58 -0.51
CA LEU A 368 25.19 -10.19 0.79
C LEU A 368 24.55 -8.92 1.33
N ARG A 369 24.31 -7.92 0.47
CA ARG A 369 23.60 -6.69 0.87
C ARG A 369 22.17 -6.96 1.33
N SER A 370 21.47 -7.86 0.66
CA SER A 370 20.13 -8.32 1.08
C SER A 370 20.18 -8.99 2.45
N LEU A 371 21.10 -9.94 2.66
CA LEU A 371 21.23 -10.64 3.95
C LEU A 371 21.62 -9.68 5.09
N LEU A 372 22.52 -8.73 4.83
CA LEU A 372 22.87 -7.67 5.78
C LEU A 372 21.67 -6.79 6.13
N THR A 373 20.83 -6.47 5.15
CA THR A 373 19.60 -5.70 5.39
C THR A 373 18.65 -6.46 6.32
N PHE A 374 18.47 -7.77 6.15
CA PHE A 374 17.68 -8.60 7.06
C PHE A 374 18.22 -8.56 8.49
N VAL A 375 19.53 -8.70 8.66
CA VAL A 375 20.16 -8.67 10.00
C VAL A 375 20.02 -7.29 10.64
N LEU A 376 20.19 -6.21 9.87
CA LEU A 376 20.06 -4.83 10.38
C LEU A 376 18.63 -4.48 10.80
N LEU A 377 17.62 -5.04 10.12
CA LEU A 377 16.21 -4.78 10.41
C LEU A 377 15.64 -5.68 11.52
N LEU A 378 16.29 -6.80 11.84
CA LEU A 378 15.78 -7.82 12.77
C LEU A 378 16.56 -7.97 14.08
N LEU A 379 17.71 -7.30 14.24
CA LEU A 379 18.43 -7.30 15.52
C LEU A 379 17.75 -6.33 16.52
N PRO A 380 17.36 -6.80 17.72
CA PRO A 380 16.93 -5.90 18.79
C PRO A 380 18.10 -5.01 19.20
N TYR A 381 17.86 -3.69 19.23
CA TYR A 381 18.83 -2.68 19.62
C TYR A 381 19.25 -2.90 21.10
N TYR A 382 20.50 -3.32 21.32
CA TYR A 382 21.11 -3.36 22.65
C TYR A 382 21.71 -2.00 23.03
#